data_AF-C1ECC2-F1
#
_entry.id   AF-C1ECC2-F1
#
_cell.length_a   1.000
_cell.length_b   1.000
_cell.length_c   1.000
_cell.angle_alpha   90.00
_cell.angle_beta   90.00
_cell.angle_gamma   90.00
#
_symmetry.space_group_name_H-M   'P 1'
#
loop_
_entity.id
_entity.type
_entity.pdbx_description
1 polymer ?
#
loop_
_entity_poly.entity_id
_entity_poly.type
_entity_poly.pdbx_seq_one_letter_code
_entity_poly.pdbx_strand_id
1 'polypeptide(L)'
;MLNGTLTPLVLGGLFDGVLGAGGSQERPQGLGLHQYGDIITLGLCPPAPNCVSTAEDLNDDSHFVPPWTYNPQEGRGIRNPATQEQAMEELVDVIQNTDCDGYETNIVTKLSDYLYVEYKSPRLGLVDDVEFFFAPDPSGSSSLARVDYRTSGRVDAPKSAETQRKRIKTLRLALQKKGWKSVGF
;
A
#
# COMPACT_ATOMS: atom_id res chain seq x y z
N MET A 1 40.84 -5.48 42.36
CA MET A 1 39.45 -5.92 42.60
C MET A 1 38.53 -4.88 41.98
N LEU A 2 37.98 -5.18 40.80
CA LEU A 2 36.81 -4.52 40.22
C LEU A 2 36.12 -5.59 39.36
N ASN A 3 34.86 -5.82 39.69
CA ASN A 3 34.07 -7.00 39.34
C ASN A 3 33.74 -7.07 37.84
N GLY A 4 34.05 -8.20 37.21
CA GLY A 4 33.48 -8.60 35.92
C GLY A 4 32.12 -9.27 36.14
N THR A 5 31.05 -8.62 35.72
CA THR A 5 29.70 -9.22 35.65
C THR A 5 29.50 -9.83 34.26
N LEU A 6 29.46 -11.16 34.23
CA LEU A 6 29.04 -11.97 33.08
C LEU A 6 27.52 -11.83 32.90
N THR A 7 27.08 -11.37 31.74
CA THR A 7 25.67 -11.40 31.33
C THR A 7 25.34 -12.79 30.76
N PRO A 8 24.29 -13.49 31.23
CA PRO A 8 23.92 -14.79 30.68
C PRO A 8 23.19 -14.63 29.35
N LEU A 9 23.56 -15.47 28.36
CA LEU A 9 22.72 -15.75 27.19
C LEU A 9 21.38 -16.31 27.68
N VAL A 10 20.30 -15.61 27.37
CA VAL A 10 18.95 -16.17 27.49
C VAL A 10 18.67 -16.95 26.21
N LEU A 11 18.95 -18.26 26.25
CA LEU A 11 18.24 -19.23 25.41
C LEU A 11 16.88 -19.47 26.06
N GLY A 12 15.82 -18.95 25.47
CA GLY A 12 14.44 -19.35 25.76
C GLY A 12 13.67 -19.30 24.45
N GLY A 13 12.88 -20.28 24.06
CA GLY A 13 12.47 -21.54 24.66
C GLY A 13 11.41 -22.08 23.71
N LEU A 14 11.54 -23.35 23.32
CA LEU A 14 10.58 -24.05 22.48
C LEU A 14 9.24 -24.15 23.25
N PHE A 15 8.21 -23.45 22.78
CA PHE A 15 6.83 -23.77 23.12
C PHE A 15 6.20 -24.46 21.91
N ASP A 16 6.19 -25.79 21.95
CA ASP A 16 5.26 -26.62 21.19
C ASP A 16 3.86 -26.49 21.80
N GLY A 17 2.84 -26.27 20.95
CA GLY A 17 1.45 -26.23 21.38
C GLY A 17 0.47 -25.79 20.29
N VAL A 18 0.28 -26.64 19.28
CA VAL A 18 -0.70 -26.49 18.19
C VAL A 18 -2.15 -26.42 18.72
N LEU A 19 -2.86 -25.32 18.42
CA LEU A 19 -4.32 -25.28 18.25
C LEU A 19 -4.73 -24.17 17.26
N GLY A 20 -5.21 -24.58 16.07
CA GLY A 20 -6.11 -23.82 15.20
C GLY A 20 -5.47 -23.05 14.05
N ALA A 21 -5.95 -23.27 12.83
CA ALA A 21 -5.59 -22.52 11.64
C ALA A 21 -5.81 -21.01 11.83
N GLY A 22 -4.76 -20.28 12.19
CA GLY A 22 -4.75 -18.83 12.33
C GLY A 22 -3.65 -18.27 11.43
N GLY A 23 -4.03 -17.71 10.29
CA GLY A 23 -3.09 -16.92 9.49
C GLY A 23 -2.53 -15.80 10.37
N SER A 24 -1.20 -15.67 10.42
CA SER A 24 -0.52 -14.66 11.21
C SER A 24 -0.97 -13.25 10.76
N GLN A 25 -1.57 -12.47 11.66
CA GLN A 25 -1.87 -11.03 11.46
C GLN A 25 -0.60 -10.15 11.56
N GLU A 26 0.56 -10.73 11.25
CA GLU A 26 1.85 -10.06 11.25
C GLU A 26 1.98 -9.14 10.03
N ARG A 27 2.70 -8.02 10.20
CA ARG A 27 3.00 -7.14 9.08
C ARG A 27 3.79 -7.91 8.02
N PRO A 28 3.45 -7.77 6.72
CA PRO A 28 4.22 -8.39 5.65
C PRO A 28 5.69 -7.95 5.71
N GLN A 29 6.62 -8.89 5.50
CA GLN A 29 8.06 -8.57 5.50
C GLN A 29 8.50 -7.70 4.32
N GLY A 30 7.73 -7.69 3.22
CA GLY A 30 8.04 -6.96 1.99
C GLY A 30 7.41 -5.57 1.89
N LEU A 31 7.13 -4.89 3.01
CA LEU A 31 6.67 -3.50 3.02
C LEU A 31 7.84 -2.54 2.68
N GLY A 32 7.50 -1.37 2.15
CA GLY A 32 8.42 -0.30 1.77
C GLY A 32 8.79 -0.30 0.29
N LEU A 33 9.71 0.59 -0.05
CA LEU A 33 10.29 0.72 -1.38
C LEU A 33 11.44 -0.27 -1.54
N HIS A 34 11.50 -0.89 -2.72
CA HIS A 34 12.51 -1.87 -3.12
C HIS A 34 13.28 -1.31 -4.30
N GLN A 35 14.61 -1.45 -4.27
CA GLN A 35 15.48 -0.99 -5.33
C GLN A 35 16.07 -2.17 -6.11
N TYR A 36 15.83 -2.18 -7.42
CA TYR A 36 16.38 -3.17 -8.36
C TYR A 36 17.18 -2.43 -9.44
N GLY A 37 18.50 -2.37 -9.25
CA GLY A 37 19.36 -1.50 -10.07
C GLY A 37 18.96 -0.03 -9.89
N ASP A 38 18.57 0.60 -10.99
CA ASP A 38 18.14 2.02 -11.01
C ASP A 38 16.63 2.21 -10.84
N ILE A 39 15.88 1.11 -10.68
CA ILE A 39 14.42 1.14 -10.54
C ILE A 39 14.05 1.05 -9.06
N ILE A 40 13.23 1.99 -8.58
CA ILE A 40 12.60 1.95 -7.26
C ILE A 40 11.13 1.62 -7.45
N THR A 41 10.62 0.63 -6.73
CA THR A 41 9.24 0.13 -6.85
C THR A 41 8.70 -0.35 -5.50
N LEU A 42 7.39 -0.55 -5.42
CA LEU A 42 6.76 -1.27 -4.30
C LEU A 42 7.06 -2.78 -4.40
N GLY A 43 6.89 -3.47 -3.27
CA GLY A 43 7.06 -4.92 -3.21
C GLY A 43 6.07 -5.66 -4.12
N LEU A 44 6.45 -6.85 -4.55
CA LEU A 44 5.54 -7.74 -5.27
C LEU A 44 4.53 -8.39 -4.30
N CYS A 45 3.41 -8.81 -4.85
CA CYS A 45 2.41 -9.61 -4.19
C CYS A 45 2.92 -11.03 -3.96
N PRO A 46 2.61 -11.63 -2.80
CA PRO A 46 2.75 -13.08 -2.66
C PRO A 46 1.76 -13.78 -3.63
N PRO A 47 1.93 -15.09 -3.89
CA PRO A 47 1.00 -15.85 -4.74
C PRO A 47 -0.45 -15.93 -4.23
N ALA A 48 -0.71 -15.48 -2.99
CA ALA A 48 -2.02 -15.51 -2.40
C ALA A 48 -2.90 -14.38 -2.98
N PRO A 49 -4.20 -14.63 -3.21
CA PRO A 49 -5.09 -13.69 -3.91
C PRO A 49 -5.45 -12.46 -3.07
N ASN A 50 -4.91 -12.34 -1.86
CA ASN A 50 -5.18 -11.25 -0.93
C ASN A 50 -4.33 -10.00 -1.16
N CYS A 51 -3.66 -9.92 -2.31
CA CYS A 51 -2.83 -8.78 -2.68
C CYS A 51 -3.14 -8.29 -4.10
N VAL A 52 -3.08 -6.97 -4.32
CA VAL A 52 -2.92 -6.41 -5.66
C VAL A 52 -1.87 -5.30 -5.64
N SER A 53 -1.12 -5.14 -6.72
CA SER A 53 -0.03 -4.16 -6.82
C SER A 53 0.13 -3.65 -8.24
N THR A 54 0.56 -2.39 -8.38
CA THR A 54 0.93 -1.79 -9.66
C THR A 54 2.32 -2.23 -10.14
N ALA A 55 3.08 -2.92 -9.29
CA ALA A 55 4.42 -3.45 -9.60
C ALA A 55 4.40 -4.84 -10.27
N GLU A 56 3.23 -5.49 -10.36
CA GLU A 56 3.08 -6.80 -10.99
C GLU A 56 3.22 -6.77 -12.51
N ASP A 57 3.43 -7.96 -13.08
CA ASP A 57 3.41 -8.14 -14.53
C ASP A 57 2.02 -7.82 -15.10
N LEU A 58 1.97 -7.14 -16.25
CA LEU A 58 0.73 -6.78 -16.93
C LEU A 58 -0.14 -7.99 -17.32
N ASN A 59 0.45 -9.18 -17.43
CA ASN A 59 -0.25 -10.42 -17.73
C ASN A 59 -0.75 -11.16 -16.47
N ASP A 60 -0.42 -10.67 -15.26
CA ASP A 60 -0.99 -11.20 -14.02
C ASP A 60 -2.31 -10.49 -13.70
N ASP A 61 -3.39 -10.91 -14.37
CA ASP A 61 -4.73 -10.38 -14.14
C ASP A 61 -5.20 -10.54 -12.67
N SER A 62 -4.60 -11.45 -11.91
CA SER A 62 -4.99 -11.78 -10.54
C SER A 62 -4.43 -10.82 -9.49
N HIS A 63 -3.23 -10.27 -9.72
CA HIS A 63 -2.59 -9.30 -8.82
C HIS A 63 -2.40 -7.92 -9.42
N PHE A 64 -2.30 -7.78 -10.75
CA PHE A 64 -2.06 -6.50 -11.39
C PHE A 64 -3.27 -5.57 -11.30
N VAL A 65 -2.95 -4.29 -11.09
CA VAL A 65 -3.87 -3.15 -11.13
C VAL A 65 -3.15 -1.93 -11.72
N PRO A 66 -3.83 -1.11 -12.54
CA PRO A 66 -3.18 0.03 -13.18
C PRO A 66 -2.82 1.13 -12.16
N PRO A 67 -1.67 1.82 -12.31
CA PRO A 67 -1.31 2.95 -11.48
C PRO A 67 -2.26 4.13 -11.65
N TRP A 68 -2.11 5.15 -10.82
CA TRP A 68 -2.85 6.41 -10.95
C TRP A 68 -1.95 7.55 -11.38
N THR A 69 -2.58 8.63 -11.84
CA THR A 69 -1.93 9.92 -12.04
C THR A 69 -2.73 11.06 -11.44
N TYR A 70 -2.03 11.97 -10.75
CA TYR A 70 -2.63 13.19 -10.22
C TYR A 70 -2.58 14.36 -11.21
N ASN A 71 -1.77 14.28 -12.28
CA ASN A 71 -1.74 15.24 -13.38
C ASN A 71 -1.94 14.54 -14.74
N PRO A 72 -3.17 14.11 -15.06
CA PRO A 72 -3.46 13.52 -16.37
C PRO A 72 -3.14 14.49 -17.52
N GLN A 73 -2.83 13.98 -18.71
CA GLN A 73 -2.60 14.76 -19.94
C GLN A 73 -3.87 15.42 -20.52
N GLU A 74 -4.82 15.74 -19.65
CA GLU A 74 -6.10 16.37 -19.91
C GLU A 74 -6.65 16.94 -18.59
N GLY A 75 -7.71 17.76 -18.64
CA GLY A 75 -8.34 18.27 -17.43
C GLY A 75 -7.35 19.04 -16.53
N ARG A 76 -7.23 18.63 -15.25
CA ARG A 76 -6.39 19.35 -14.27
C ARG A 76 -4.92 19.39 -14.68
N GLY A 77 -4.36 18.33 -15.24
CA GLY A 77 -2.91 18.28 -15.51
C GLY A 77 -2.46 19.24 -16.61
N ILE A 78 -3.36 19.66 -17.51
CA ILE A 78 -3.07 20.74 -18.49
C ILE A 78 -3.37 22.12 -17.90
N ARG A 79 -4.49 22.26 -17.16
CA ARG A 79 -5.02 23.59 -16.78
C ARG A 79 -4.42 24.15 -15.51
N ASN A 80 -4.21 23.30 -14.52
CA ASN A 80 -3.70 23.64 -13.20
C ASN A 80 -3.13 22.38 -12.53
N PRO A 81 -1.92 21.93 -12.95
CA PRO A 81 -1.32 20.73 -12.41
C PRO A 81 -1.06 20.88 -10.91
N ALA A 82 -1.31 19.82 -10.14
CA ALA A 82 -0.95 19.76 -8.75
C ALA A 82 0.53 19.42 -8.56
N THR A 83 1.11 19.91 -7.48
CA THR A 83 2.41 19.42 -7.01
C THR A 83 2.25 18.06 -6.33
N GLN A 84 3.35 17.34 -6.13
CA GLN A 84 3.34 16.08 -5.40
C GLN A 84 2.83 16.26 -3.97
N GLU A 85 3.19 17.36 -3.30
CA GLU A 85 2.76 17.67 -1.94
C GLU A 85 1.23 17.86 -1.88
N GLN A 86 0.67 18.61 -2.83
CA GLN A 86 -0.78 18.78 -2.95
C GLN A 86 -1.48 17.44 -3.20
N ALA A 87 -0.92 16.61 -4.08
CA ALA A 87 -1.44 15.28 -4.35
C ALA A 87 -1.37 14.36 -3.11
N MET A 88 -0.28 14.42 -2.33
CA MET A 88 -0.17 13.69 -1.06
C MET A 88 -1.22 14.14 -0.05
N GLU A 89 -1.50 15.44 0.05
CA GLU A 89 -2.57 15.97 0.91
C GLU A 89 -3.95 15.50 0.45
N GLU A 90 -4.22 15.52 -0.85
CA GLU A 90 -5.46 15.00 -1.45
C GLU A 90 -5.65 13.50 -1.17
N LEU A 91 -4.58 12.72 -1.25
CA LEU A 91 -4.59 11.28 -0.96
C LEU A 91 -4.87 11.02 0.53
N VAL A 92 -4.20 11.74 1.43
CA VAL A 92 -4.44 11.63 2.88
C VAL A 92 -5.88 12.01 3.23
N ASP A 93 -6.40 13.09 2.65
CA ASP A 93 -7.80 13.51 2.83
C ASP A 93 -8.77 12.40 2.38
N VAL A 94 -8.56 11.83 1.19
CA VAL A 94 -9.40 10.73 0.69
C VAL A 94 -9.33 9.51 1.62
N ILE A 95 -8.13 9.13 2.08
CA ILE A 95 -7.93 7.98 2.95
C ILE A 95 -8.64 8.15 4.29
N GLN A 96 -8.63 9.35 4.86
CA GLN A 96 -9.26 9.63 6.15
C GLN A 96 -10.78 9.79 6.07
N ASN A 97 -11.29 10.32 4.95
CA ASN A 97 -12.69 10.73 4.82
C ASN A 97 -13.55 9.83 3.92
N THR A 98 -12.96 8.81 3.28
CA THR A 98 -13.71 7.87 2.42
C THR A 98 -14.02 6.58 3.17
N ASP A 99 -15.31 6.32 3.38
CA ASP A 99 -15.76 5.06 3.96
C ASP A 99 -15.45 3.89 3.01
N CYS A 100 -14.66 2.94 3.51
CA CYS A 100 -14.29 1.71 2.81
C CYS A 100 -14.94 0.52 3.53
N ASP A 101 -16.27 0.46 3.53
CA ASP A 101 -17.09 -0.58 4.19
C ASP A 101 -16.92 -0.65 5.72
N GLY A 102 -16.73 0.49 6.37
CA GLY A 102 -16.59 0.61 7.83
C GLY A 102 -15.23 0.18 8.37
N TYR A 103 -14.20 0.04 7.52
CA TYR A 103 -12.84 -0.20 7.99
C TYR A 103 -12.31 1.01 8.76
N GLU A 104 -11.63 0.74 9.88
CA GLU A 104 -10.89 1.74 10.63
C GLU A 104 -9.53 1.96 9.94
N THR A 105 -9.17 3.23 9.73
CA THR A 105 -7.97 3.61 9.00
C THR A 105 -6.90 4.17 9.94
N ASN A 106 -5.67 3.68 9.80
CA ASN A 106 -4.50 4.13 10.55
C ASN A 106 -3.36 4.48 9.60
N ILE A 107 -2.94 5.74 9.55
CA ILE A 107 -1.75 6.15 8.77
C ILE A 107 -0.52 5.84 9.62
N VAL A 108 0.24 4.82 9.22
CA VAL A 108 1.42 4.35 9.95
C VAL A 108 2.66 5.19 9.62
N THR A 109 2.87 5.46 8.33
CA THR A 109 4.02 6.22 7.83
C THR A 109 3.57 7.20 6.77
N LYS A 110 4.02 8.45 6.87
CA LYS A 110 3.87 9.47 5.82
C LYS A 110 5.21 10.15 5.60
N LEU A 111 5.77 9.96 4.41
CA LEU A 111 6.95 10.64 3.89
C LEU A 111 6.53 11.57 2.74
N SER A 112 7.49 12.21 2.06
CA SER A 112 7.22 13.11 0.93
C SER A 112 6.66 12.37 -0.29
N ASP A 113 7.13 11.15 -0.54
CA ASP A 113 6.87 10.34 -1.72
C ASP A 113 6.25 8.98 -1.38
N TYR A 114 6.07 8.66 -0.09
CA TYR A 114 5.60 7.36 0.36
C TYR A 114 4.57 7.49 1.48
N LEU A 115 3.51 6.69 1.41
CA LEU A 115 2.46 6.61 2.41
C LEU A 115 2.13 5.15 2.69
N TYR A 116 2.14 4.75 3.97
CA TYR A 116 1.72 3.43 4.42
C TYR A 116 0.56 3.55 5.41
N VAL A 117 -0.50 2.79 5.13
CA VAL A 117 -1.78 2.84 5.82
C VAL A 117 -2.24 1.42 6.16
N GLU A 118 -2.77 1.25 7.35
CA GLU A 118 -3.46 0.03 7.78
C GLU A 118 -4.97 0.28 7.74
N TYR A 119 -5.71 -0.67 7.16
CA TYR A 119 -7.16 -0.73 7.20
C TYR A 119 -7.59 -1.93 8.03
N LYS A 120 -8.26 -1.70 9.15
CA LYS A 120 -8.73 -2.74 10.06
C LYS A 120 -10.23 -2.96 9.89
N SER A 121 -10.61 -4.20 9.58
CA SER A 121 -12.02 -4.57 9.39
C SER A 121 -12.82 -4.48 10.70
N PRO A 122 -14.07 -3.97 10.66
CA PRO A 122 -14.82 -3.64 11.87
C PRO A 122 -15.28 -4.85 12.69
N ARG A 123 -15.50 -6.00 12.06
CA ARG A 123 -16.07 -7.20 12.72
C ARG A 123 -15.01 -8.20 13.18
N LEU A 124 -14.04 -8.48 12.32
CA LEU A 124 -13.04 -9.53 12.55
C LEU A 124 -11.68 -8.98 12.94
N GLY A 125 -11.48 -7.66 12.86
CA GLY A 125 -10.20 -7.04 13.19
C GLY A 125 -9.05 -7.43 12.26
N LEU A 126 -9.34 -8.03 11.10
CA LEU A 126 -8.36 -8.32 10.05
C LEU A 126 -7.77 -7.01 9.55
N VAL A 127 -6.44 -6.98 9.39
CA VAL A 127 -5.73 -5.80 8.90
C VAL A 127 -5.28 -6.03 7.47
N ASP A 128 -5.53 -5.02 6.64
CA ASP A 128 -4.99 -4.90 5.29
C ASP A 128 -3.99 -3.74 5.26
N ASP A 129 -2.82 -3.99 4.70
CA ASP A 129 -1.73 -3.05 4.55
C ASP A 129 -1.80 -2.41 3.15
N VAL A 130 -1.76 -1.08 3.07
CA VAL A 130 -1.85 -0.32 1.82
C VAL A 130 -0.70 0.67 1.73
N GLU A 131 0.05 0.59 0.64
CA GLU A 131 1.23 1.40 0.36
C GLU A 131 0.97 2.24 -0.88
N PHE A 132 1.40 3.49 -0.86
CA PHE A 132 1.38 4.39 -2.02
C PHE A 132 2.77 4.98 -2.21
N PHE A 133 3.22 5.02 -3.46
CA PHE A 133 4.51 5.57 -3.85
C PHE A 133 4.34 6.55 -4.99
N PHE A 134 4.78 7.78 -4.78
CA PHE A 134 4.84 8.83 -5.79
C PHE A 134 6.16 8.67 -6.53
N ALA A 135 6.12 7.93 -7.64
CA ALA A 135 7.31 7.58 -8.40
C ALA A 135 8.00 8.86 -8.92
N PRO A 136 9.31 9.02 -8.68
CA PRO A 136 10.04 10.16 -9.20
C PRO A 136 10.03 10.09 -10.71
N ASP A 137 9.83 11.24 -11.35
CA ASP A 137 9.87 11.33 -12.79
C ASP A 137 11.34 11.43 -13.26
N PRO A 138 11.86 10.42 -13.98
CA PRO A 138 13.25 10.42 -14.44
C PRO A 138 13.54 11.51 -15.48
N SER A 139 12.51 12.14 -16.07
CA SER A 139 12.63 13.19 -17.10
C SER A 139 12.41 14.62 -16.59
N GLY A 140 11.93 14.80 -15.34
CA GLY A 140 11.50 16.09 -14.80
C GLY A 140 10.30 16.75 -15.51
N SER A 141 9.69 16.07 -16.48
CA SER A 141 8.43 16.41 -17.12
C SER A 141 7.22 15.83 -16.35
N SER A 142 6.49 16.70 -15.64
CA SER A 142 5.22 16.43 -14.93
C SER A 142 4.17 15.54 -15.65
N SER A 143 4.36 15.25 -16.94
CA SER A 143 3.67 14.24 -17.74
C SER A 143 3.62 12.82 -17.15
N LEU A 144 4.46 12.48 -16.18
CA LEU A 144 4.46 11.17 -15.50
C LEU A 144 4.24 11.29 -13.99
N ALA A 145 3.36 12.21 -13.55
CA ALA A 145 2.86 12.33 -12.18
C ALA A 145 2.14 11.05 -11.71
N ARG A 146 2.89 9.95 -11.56
CA ARG A 146 2.44 8.58 -11.34
C ARG A 146 2.44 8.27 -9.85
N VAL A 147 1.37 7.60 -9.42
CA VAL A 147 1.28 7.03 -8.07
C VAL A 147 1.09 5.53 -8.22
N ASP A 148 2.09 4.80 -7.76
CA ASP A 148 2.07 3.36 -7.60
C ASP A 148 1.44 3.00 -6.25
N TYR A 149 0.83 1.82 -6.18
CA TYR A 149 0.25 1.35 -4.95
C TYR A 149 0.23 -0.15 -4.86
N ARG A 150 0.18 -0.62 -3.61
CA ARG A 150 0.03 -2.03 -3.26
C ARG A 150 -0.94 -2.13 -2.10
N THR A 151 -1.82 -3.12 -2.14
CA THR A 151 -2.71 -3.45 -1.03
C THR A 151 -2.62 -4.94 -0.76
N SER A 152 -2.33 -5.35 0.47
CA SER A 152 -2.18 -6.75 0.87
C SER A 152 -2.89 -7.00 2.19
N GLY A 153 -3.76 -8.00 2.24
CA GLY A 153 -4.30 -8.48 3.51
C GLY A 153 -3.27 -9.30 4.27
N ARG A 154 -3.26 -9.23 5.60
CA ARG A 154 -2.37 -10.09 6.42
C ARG A 154 -2.83 -11.53 6.47
N VAL A 155 -4.11 -11.76 6.26
CA VAL A 155 -4.72 -13.08 6.19
C VAL A 155 -5.37 -13.25 4.84
N ASP A 156 -5.20 -14.43 4.26
CA ASP A 156 -5.95 -14.83 3.08
C ASP A 156 -7.35 -15.31 3.51
N ALA A 157 -8.25 -14.34 3.67
CA ALA A 157 -9.64 -14.60 3.97
C ALA A 157 -10.45 -14.83 2.67
N PRO A 158 -11.60 -15.53 2.73
CA PRO A 158 -12.49 -15.61 1.58
C PRO A 158 -12.83 -14.22 1.03
N LYS A 159 -12.74 -14.05 -0.29
CA LYS A 159 -12.97 -12.77 -1.00
C LYS A 159 -11.92 -11.69 -0.71
N SER A 160 -10.73 -12.07 -0.25
CA SER A 160 -9.60 -11.16 -0.08
C SER A 160 -9.32 -10.36 -1.36
N ALA A 161 -9.21 -11.02 -2.52
CA ALA A 161 -9.04 -10.36 -3.82
C ALA A 161 -10.09 -9.27 -4.11
N GLU A 162 -11.37 -9.60 -3.91
CA GLU A 162 -12.48 -8.66 -4.13
C GLU A 162 -12.39 -7.47 -3.17
N THR A 163 -12.02 -7.72 -1.92
CA THR A 163 -11.88 -6.70 -0.87
C THR A 163 -10.78 -5.70 -1.24
N GLN A 164 -9.60 -6.18 -1.62
CA GLN A 164 -8.47 -5.33 -2.01
C GLN A 164 -8.83 -4.46 -3.22
N ARG A 165 -9.40 -5.06 -4.27
CA ARG A 165 -9.81 -4.34 -5.48
C ARG A 165 -10.94 -3.35 -5.22
N LYS A 166 -11.91 -3.69 -4.35
CA LYS A 166 -13.01 -2.81 -3.97
C LYS A 166 -12.50 -1.58 -3.22
N ARG A 167 -11.54 -1.73 -2.30
CA ARG A 167 -10.92 -0.61 -1.59
C ARG A 167 -10.24 0.35 -2.56
N ILE A 168 -9.34 -0.17 -3.39
CA ILE A 168 -8.63 0.62 -4.41
C ILE A 168 -9.61 1.33 -5.34
N LYS A 169 -10.66 0.65 -5.81
CA LYS A 169 -11.72 1.26 -6.62
C LYS A 169 -12.42 2.40 -5.88
N THR A 170 -12.73 2.23 -4.61
CA THR A 170 -13.43 3.24 -3.80
C THR A 170 -12.58 4.49 -3.64
N LEU A 171 -11.30 4.33 -3.28
CA LEU A 171 -10.33 5.45 -3.18
C LEU A 171 -10.14 6.13 -4.54
N ARG A 172 -10.00 5.36 -5.62
CA ARG A 172 -9.89 5.90 -6.99
C ARG A 172 -11.08 6.80 -7.34
N LEU A 173 -12.31 6.36 -7.06
CA LEU A 173 -13.51 7.15 -7.36
C LEU A 173 -13.57 8.46 -6.55
N ALA A 174 -13.07 8.46 -5.32
CA ALA A 174 -12.95 9.67 -4.51
C ALA A 174 -11.88 10.63 -5.08
N LEU A 175 -10.70 10.11 -5.44
CA LEU A 175 -9.61 10.89 -6.06
C LEU A 175 -9.98 11.45 -7.43
N GLN A 176 -10.78 10.74 -8.23
CA GLN A 176 -11.28 11.24 -9.52
C GLN A 176 -12.07 12.55 -9.39
N LYS A 177 -12.76 12.75 -8.26
CA LYS A 177 -13.46 14.03 -7.99
C LYS A 177 -12.49 15.19 -7.76
N LYS A 178 -11.24 14.89 -7.37
CA LYS A 178 -10.11 15.83 -7.27
C LYS A 178 -9.32 15.94 -8.57
N GLY A 179 -9.75 15.23 -9.62
CA GLY A 179 -9.21 15.28 -10.97
C GLY A 179 -8.05 14.30 -11.25
N TRP A 180 -7.84 13.32 -10.38
CA TRP A 180 -6.94 12.20 -10.64
C TRP A 180 -7.50 11.27 -11.72
N LYS A 181 -6.64 10.45 -12.34
CA LYS A 181 -7.05 9.39 -13.28
C LYS A 181 -6.27 8.10 -13.09
N SER A 182 -6.81 7.01 -13.63
CA SER A 182 -6.09 5.73 -13.78
C SER A 182 -5.24 5.78 -15.05
N VAL A 183 -4.02 5.26 -15.01
CA VAL A 183 -3.13 5.11 -16.17
C VAL A 183 -3.12 3.65 -16.61
N GLY A 184 -4.06 3.28 -17.47
CA GLY A 184 -4.35 1.89 -17.86
C GLY A 184 -5.85 1.65 -17.95
N PHE A 185 -6.25 0.54 -18.57
CA PHE A 185 -7.65 0.23 -18.95
C PHE A 185 -8.65 0.29 -17.77
#